data_AF-A0A7Y8U5C2-F1
#
_entry.id   AF-A0A7Y8U5C2-F1
#
_cell.length_a   1.000
_cell.length_b   1.000
_cell.length_c   1.000
_cell.angle_alpha   90.00
_cell.angle_beta   90.00
_cell.angle_gamma   90.00
#
_symmetry.space_group_name_H-M   'P 1'
#
loop_
_entity.id
_entity.type
_entity.pdbx_description
1 polymer ?
#
loop_
_entity_poly.entity_id
_entity_poly.type
_entity_poly.pdbx_seq_one_letter_code
_entity_poly.pdbx_strand_id
1 'polypeptide(L)'
;MMKHKTLKLSVLSIALTSLLTACGGGGGSDEGSTTPPFASKTVSGQAVDFYLKNATVTLTDCLDSNGLPLVEKTGDKGEFTFKTTEKCQSSAMTVTGGTDIATGLSFTGTLKIQKTDLQNFNSAAVVVSPLTTLQVYAGSAGIESLLTNLGLSAETLAKLKASNFNLAGFDPVKDASAKDMATIFVIQQLANQIEDSLQSISKSDGSVALDASKATELAFGALVKQLSAGKLFTDGTTKLDTTVLQNLLTTVKADATTAINDNTIVIDNSVLDQISHSVSTVADALNTVVTTGGNLTAEALQQKLQNNEGGIQDQLQAELLTPVYSDFKLANYDLTQIKGSATAPLAIGLSQLTSNLNVSFKMKNATTSLKDTIKLAFALHGIRGTAQKDLNVTVNSIQATFDNTGNLEKAIIPAGAKITISSTINSLKNATFTIDQDIKVSSSNGAISLQALIDSNATLKGYYNQYYSELATGDAINATAYVLPISYVIDADLNLPTSQANFNGENFSAPSITAYFKLN
;
A
#
# COMPACT_ATOMS: atom_id res chain seq x y z
N MET A 1 40.73 -1.18 7.55
CA MET A 1 40.74 -1.00 6.08
C MET A 1 39.33 -0.64 5.64
N MET A 2 39.11 0.65 5.34
CA MET A 2 37.86 1.16 4.77
C MET A 2 37.61 0.54 3.40
N LYS A 3 36.40 0.08 3.15
CA LYS A 3 35.88 -0.14 1.80
C LYS A 3 34.48 0.45 1.71
N HIS A 4 34.42 1.62 1.09
CA HIS A 4 33.22 2.23 0.55
C HIS A 4 32.55 1.24 -0.43
N LYS A 5 31.21 1.17 -0.42
CA LYS A 5 30.43 0.68 -1.55
C LYS A 5 29.41 1.72 -1.97
N THR A 6 29.46 1.95 -3.27
CA THR A 6 28.92 3.00 -4.10
C THR A 6 27.42 2.89 -4.33
N LEU A 7 26.77 4.05 -4.33
CA LEU A 7 25.42 4.31 -4.82
C LEU A 7 25.38 4.08 -6.34
N LYS A 8 24.50 3.20 -6.83
CA LYS A 8 24.30 2.99 -8.28
C LYS A 8 23.33 4.04 -8.82
N LEU A 9 23.87 5.09 -9.43
CA LEU A 9 23.13 5.97 -10.34
C LEU A 9 23.05 5.30 -11.72
N SER A 10 21.85 4.98 -12.17
CA SER A 10 21.55 4.64 -13.57
C SER A 10 21.46 5.93 -14.39
N VAL A 11 22.54 6.23 -15.12
CA VAL A 11 22.66 7.34 -16.06
C VAL A 11 21.86 7.01 -17.32
N LEU A 12 20.80 7.78 -17.61
CA LEU A 12 20.12 7.78 -18.90
C LEU A 12 20.83 8.78 -19.82
N SER A 13 21.36 8.26 -20.92
CA SER A 13 22.12 8.99 -21.94
C SER A 13 21.20 9.87 -22.79
N ILE A 14 21.44 11.18 -22.83
CA ILE A 14 20.95 12.06 -23.89
C ILE A 14 22.17 12.70 -24.55
N ALA A 15 22.52 12.17 -25.71
CA ALA A 15 23.44 12.81 -26.63
C ALA A 15 22.63 13.80 -27.48
N LEU A 16 22.93 15.09 -27.35
CA LEU A 16 22.67 16.08 -28.39
C LEU A 16 23.91 16.93 -28.58
N THR A 17 24.55 16.71 -29.73
CA THR A 17 25.61 17.52 -30.31
C THR A 17 25.06 18.85 -30.79
N SER A 18 25.72 19.96 -30.42
CA SER A 18 26.08 21.02 -31.38
C SER A 18 26.98 22.07 -30.73
N LEU A 19 28.14 22.24 -31.33
CA LEU A 19 29.13 23.30 -31.12
C LEU A 19 28.51 24.68 -31.38
N LEU A 20 28.82 25.66 -30.53
CA LEU A 20 28.92 27.07 -30.93
C LEU A 20 30.09 27.71 -30.15
N THR A 21 31.20 27.78 -30.88
CA THR A 21 32.31 28.74 -30.88
C THR A 21 32.38 29.82 -29.80
N ALA A 22 33.51 29.82 -29.10
CA ALA A 22 34.11 31.01 -28.48
C ALA A 22 34.72 31.93 -29.55
N CYS A 23 34.36 33.21 -29.54
CA CYS A 23 35.12 34.36 -30.07
C CYS A 23 34.44 35.62 -29.52
N GLY A 24 35.08 36.42 -28.66
CA GLY A 24 35.78 37.64 -29.09
C GLY A 24 35.21 38.82 -28.30
N GLY A 25 36.07 39.69 -27.76
CA GLY A 25 35.69 40.77 -26.84
C GLY A 25 35.24 42.08 -27.51
N GLY A 26 35.18 43.14 -26.69
CA GLY A 26 35.22 44.53 -27.15
C GLY A 26 33.92 45.31 -26.91
N GLY A 27 34.05 46.49 -26.28
CA GLY A 27 32.95 47.36 -25.87
C GLY A 27 32.14 48.04 -26.99
N GLY A 28 31.06 48.70 -26.58
CA GLY A 28 30.34 49.68 -27.41
C GLY A 28 28.82 49.54 -27.39
N SER A 29 28.17 50.56 -26.85
CA SER A 29 26.77 51.00 -26.95
C SER A 29 25.99 50.56 -28.21
N ASP A 30 24.77 50.01 -28.08
CA ASP A 30 23.50 50.75 -28.08
C ASP A 30 22.29 49.79 -28.16
N GLU A 31 21.23 50.21 -27.45
CA GLU A 31 19.79 49.95 -27.59
C GLU A 31 19.25 48.66 -28.26
N GLY A 32 18.35 47.99 -27.53
CA GLY A 32 17.15 47.41 -28.16
C GLY A 32 16.92 45.90 -28.01
N SER A 33 16.59 45.44 -26.81
CA SER A 33 15.53 44.43 -26.57
C SER A 33 15.40 44.19 -25.06
N THR A 34 14.64 45.04 -24.37
CA THR A 34 14.25 44.76 -22.98
C THR A 34 13.05 43.83 -23.00
N THR A 35 13.27 42.52 -23.18
CA THR A 35 12.31 41.57 -22.59
C THR A 35 12.28 41.88 -21.10
N PRO A 36 11.13 42.25 -20.52
CA PRO A 36 11.06 42.58 -19.10
C PRO A 36 11.60 41.39 -18.29
N PRO A 37 12.40 41.64 -17.24
CA PRO A 37 12.93 40.57 -16.40
C PRO A 37 11.77 39.75 -15.84
N PHE A 38 11.95 38.44 -15.72
CA PHE A 38 10.92 37.55 -15.20
C PHE A 38 10.47 38.02 -13.81
N ALA A 39 9.16 38.25 -13.67
CA ALA A 39 8.56 38.63 -12.41
C ALA A 39 8.17 37.37 -11.63
N SER A 40 8.96 37.02 -10.61
CA SER A 40 8.60 35.94 -9.69
C SER A 40 7.31 36.27 -8.95
N LYS A 41 6.46 35.25 -8.79
CA LYS A 41 5.15 35.34 -8.15
C LYS A 41 5.05 34.27 -7.06
N THR A 42 4.48 34.63 -5.92
CA THR A 42 4.05 33.66 -4.92
C THR A 42 2.73 33.04 -5.37
N VAL A 43 2.71 31.72 -5.48
CA VAL A 43 1.50 30.93 -5.71
C VAL A 43 1.10 30.29 -4.39
N SER A 44 -0.17 30.45 -4.03
CA SER A 44 -0.79 29.77 -2.90
C SER A 44 -1.63 28.60 -3.39
N GLY A 45 -1.77 27.56 -2.59
CA GLY A 45 -2.58 26.40 -2.94
C GLY A 45 -3.15 25.67 -1.72
N GLN A 46 -3.99 24.68 -2.02
CA GLN A 46 -4.73 23.86 -1.06
C GLN A 46 -4.72 22.40 -1.50
N ALA A 47 -4.41 21.47 -0.60
CA ALA A 47 -4.61 20.03 -0.80
C ALA A 47 -5.89 19.57 -0.10
N VAL A 48 -6.81 18.95 -0.85
CA VAL A 48 -8.20 18.75 -0.39
C VAL A 48 -8.76 17.37 -0.78
N ASP A 49 -8.73 16.43 0.16
CA ASP A 49 -9.58 15.23 0.33
C ASP A 49 -10.29 15.30 1.70
N PHE A 50 -10.98 16.43 1.92
CA PHE A 50 -10.83 17.24 3.15
C PHE A 50 -9.40 17.72 3.36
N TYR A 51 -9.20 18.75 4.16
CA TYR A 51 -7.90 19.38 4.21
C TYR A 51 -6.79 18.42 4.68
N LEU A 52 -5.72 18.31 3.90
CA LEU A 52 -4.62 17.40 4.19
C LEU A 52 -3.50 18.14 4.92
N LYS A 53 -3.30 17.88 6.21
CA LYS A 53 -2.24 18.48 7.02
C LYS A 53 -0.89 17.78 6.81
N ASN A 54 0.20 18.54 6.70
CA ASN A 54 1.58 18.02 6.57
C ASN A 54 1.80 17.06 5.39
N ALA A 55 0.96 17.16 4.36
CA ALA A 55 1.10 16.44 3.11
C ALA A 55 2.29 16.98 2.31
N THR A 56 2.90 16.11 1.51
CA THR A 56 4.00 16.45 0.61
C THR A 56 3.44 16.89 -0.72
N VAL A 57 3.68 18.14 -1.12
CA VAL A 57 3.33 18.66 -2.44
C VAL A 57 4.58 18.67 -3.31
N THR A 58 4.57 17.93 -4.41
CA THR A 58 5.70 17.87 -5.36
C THR A 58 5.34 18.54 -6.67
N LEU A 59 6.13 19.53 -7.09
CA LEU A 59 6.03 20.16 -8.40
C LEU A 59 6.96 19.43 -9.36
N THR A 60 6.41 18.49 -10.13
CA THR A 60 7.19 17.51 -10.90
C THR A 60 8.03 18.12 -12.03
N ASP A 61 7.60 19.24 -12.61
CA ASP A 61 8.30 19.90 -13.71
C ASP A 61 9.24 21.02 -13.24
N CYS A 62 9.19 21.37 -11.94
CA CYS A 62 10.00 22.44 -11.37
C CYS A 62 11.16 21.86 -10.60
N LEU A 63 12.38 22.15 -11.03
CA LEU A 63 13.59 21.62 -10.41
C LEU A 63 14.29 22.65 -9.52
N ASP A 64 14.82 22.19 -8.39
CA ASP A 64 15.71 22.94 -7.51
C ASP A 64 17.12 23.09 -8.13
N SER A 65 18.03 23.73 -7.40
CA SER A 65 19.42 23.90 -7.84
C SER A 65 20.19 22.59 -8.02
N ASN A 66 19.72 21.49 -7.43
CA ASN A 66 20.31 20.16 -7.52
C ASN A 66 19.67 19.31 -8.62
N GLY A 67 18.70 19.85 -9.35
CA GLY A 67 17.96 19.12 -10.39
C GLY A 67 16.89 18.19 -9.86
N LEU A 68 16.46 18.34 -8.60
CA LEU A 68 15.38 17.55 -7.99
C LEU A 68 14.06 18.33 -8.02
N PRO A 69 12.89 17.66 -8.11
CA PRO A 69 11.60 18.33 -8.03
C PRO A 69 11.46 19.19 -6.78
N LEU A 70 10.83 20.36 -6.91
CA LEU A 70 10.48 21.20 -5.77
C LEU A 70 9.43 20.50 -4.90
N VAL A 71 9.64 20.55 -3.58
CA VAL A 71 8.79 19.90 -2.59
C VAL A 71 8.40 20.90 -1.52
N GLU A 72 7.10 20.98 -1.23
CA GLU A 72 6.53 21.78 -0.16
C GLU A 72 5.74 20.90 0.82
N LYS A 73 5.47 21.44 2.00
CA LYS A 73 4.58 20.83 2.99
C LYS A 73 3.33 21.65 3.19
N THR A 74 2.19 20.98 3.33
CA THR A 74 0.95 21.66 3.67
C THR A 74 0.88 22.01 5.16
N GLY A 75 0.23 23.13 5.46
CA GLY A 75 -0.08 23.58 6.82
C GLY A 75 -1.29 22.88 7.43
N ASP A 76 -1.85 23.47 8.49
CA ASP A 76 -2.88 22.82 9.32
C ASP A 76 -4.21 22.64 8.62
N LYS A 77 -4.49 23.45 7.60
CA LYS A 77 -5.70 23.35 6.78
C LYS A 77 -5.37 22.96 5.35
N GLY A 78 -4.23 22.34 5.09
CA GLY A 78 -3.85 21.90 3.75
C GLY A 78 -3.25 22.97 2.86
N GLU A 79 -2.95 24.15 3.40
CA GLU A 79 -2.43 25.28 2.64
C GLU A 79 -0.94 25.09 2.32
N PHE A 80 -0.51 25.50 1.13
CA PHE A 80 0.89 25.53 0.77
C PHE A 80 1.20 26.76 -0.08
N THR A 81 2.47 27.15 -0.15
CA THR A 81 2.93 28.27 -0.97
C THR A 81 4.27 27.97 -1.61
N PHE A 82 4.49 28.42 -2.84
CA PHE A 82 5.81 28.39 -3.48
C PHE A 82 6.01 29.66 -4.32
N LYS A 83 7.25 29.94 -4.72
CA LYS A 83 7.58 31.05 -5.63
C LYS A 83 7.94 30.52 -7.00
N THR A 84 7.32 31.08 -8.04
CA THR A 84 7.68 30.76 -9.43
C THR A 84 9.07 31.27 -9.75
N THR A 85 9.78 30.56 -10.62
CA THR A 85 11.08 30.97 -11.17
C THR A 85 11.03 30.94 -12.69
N GLU A 86 12.03 31.50 -13.36
CA GLU A 86 12.13 31.42 -14.83
C GLU A 86 12.06 29.98 -15.35
N LYS A 87 12.57 29.01 -14.56
CA LYS A 87 12.57 27.59 -14.88
C LYS A 87 11.34 26.84 -14.33
N CYS A 88 10.48 27.52 -13.58
CA CYS A 88 9.29 26.96 -12.94
C CYS A 88 8.09 27.89 -13.20
N GLN A 89 7.64 27.89 -14.45
CA GLN A 89 6.48 28.68 -14.90
C GLN A 89 5.23 27.81 -15.08
N SER A 90 5.40 26.51 -15.33
CA SER A 90 4.32 25.54 -15.39
C SER A 90 4.75 24.23 -14.76
N SER A 91 3.84 23.57 -14.04
CA SER A 91 4.11 22.25 -13.46
C SER A 91 2.84 21.46 -13.25
N ALA A 92 2.91 20.14 -13.42
CA ALA A 92 1.99 19.24 -12.76
C ALA A 92 2.34 19.20 -11.25
N MET A 93 1.35 18.89 -10.42
CA MET A 93 1.60 18.71 -8.99
C MET A 93 1.03 17.38 -8.52
N THR A 94 1.73 16.78 -7.57
CA THR A 94 1.30 15.57 -6.87
C THR A 94 1.30 15.84 -5.38
N VAL A 95 0.25 15.38 -4.68
CA VAL A 95 0.16 15.43 -3.22
C VAL A 95 0.07 14.03 -2.67
N THR A 96 0.94 13.71 -1.70
CA THR A 96 1.00 12.39 -1.03
C THR A 96 1.28 12.55 0.46
N GLY A 97 0.88 11.56 1.26
CA GLY A 97 1.10 11.54 2.69
C GLY A 97 0.37 12.66 3.44
N GLY A 98 0.77 12.87 4.70
CA GLY A 98 0.08 13.79 5.60
C GLY A 98 -1.08 13.12 6.32
N THR A 99 -1.95 13.95 6.92
CA THR A 99 -3.12 13.52 7.69
C THR A 99 -4.34 14.23 7.14
N ASP A 100 -5.36 13.46 6.76
CA ASP A 100 -6.68 14.03 6.51
C ASP A 100 -7.25 14.47 7.87
N ILE A 101 -7.49 15.78 8.02
CA ILE A 101 -7.94 16.32 9.29
C ILE A 101 -9.36 15.89 9.65
N ALA A 102 -10.22 15.54 8.69
CA ALA A 102 -11.58 15.09 8.95
C ALA A 102 -11.59 13.72 9.62
N THR A 103 -10.79 12.78 9.10
CA THR A 103 -10.70 11.42 9.63
C THR A 103 -9.66 11.26 10.73
N GLY A 104 -8.65 12.13 10.77
CA GLY A 104 -7.49 11.98 11.65
C GLY A 104 -6.52 10.87 11.22
N LEU A 105 -6.76 10.23 10.07
CA LEU A 105 -5.91 9.16 9.54
C LEU A 105 -4.83 9.71 8.61
N SER A 106 -3.76 8.94 8.44
CA SER A 106 -2.77 9.21 7.41
C SER A 106 -3.40 9.10 6.02
N PHE A 107 -3.14 10.09 5.16
CA PHE A 107 -3.55 10.04 3.76
C PHE A 107 -2.61 9.12 2.98
N THR A 108 -3.13 7.98 2.51
CA THR A 108 -2.35 6.95 1.79
C THR A 108 -2.41 7.11 0.27
N GLY A 109 -3.42 7.82 -0.24
CA GLY A 109 -3.63 8.03 -1.66
C GLY A 109 -2.68 9.04 -2.32
N THR A 110 -3.01 9.34 -3.57
CA THR A 110 -2.32 10.34 -4.38
C THR A 110 -3.32 11.32 -4.98
N LEU A 111 -3.16 12.62 -4.72
CA LEU A 111 -3.87 13.67 -5.47
C LEU A 111 -2.98 14.22 -6.57
N LYS A 112 -3.56 14.49 -7.74
CA LYS A 112 -2.85 15.04 -8.90
C LYS A 112 -3.59 16.21 -9.50
N ILE A 113 -2.83 17.10 -10.12
CA ILE A 113 -3.32 18.12 -11.04
C ILE A 113 -2.45 18.08 -12.31
N GLN A 114 -3.09 18.30 -13.46
CA GLN A 114 -2.39 18.40 -14.73
C GLN A 114 -1.41 19.58 -14.74
N LYS A 115 -0.48 19.55 -15.70
CA LYS A 115 0.47 20.64 -15.89
C LYS A 115 -0.27 21.95 -16.10
N THR A 116 -0.10 22.87 -15.16
CA THR A 116 -0.81 24.14 -15.15
C THR A 116 0.18 25.30 -15.19
N ASP A 117 -0.19 26.37 -15.87
CA ASP A 117 0.56 27.63 -15.87
C ASP A 117 0.42 28.31 -14.50
N LEU A 118 1.54 28.37 -13.79
CA LEU A 118 1.63 28.88 -12.43
C LEU A 118 1.53 30.42 -12.39
N GLN A 119 1.73 31.09 -13.53
CA GLN A 119 1.58 32.54 -13.63
C GLN A 119 0.11 32.98 -13.70
N ASN A 120 -0.79 32.15 -14.20
CA ASN A 120 -2.19 32.51 -14.44
C ASN A 120 -3.07 32.57 -13.18
N PHE A 121 -2.55 32.13 -12.02
CA PHE A 121 -3.29 32.18 -10.76
C PHE A 121 -3.29 33.58 -10.16
N ASN A 122 -4.17 34.46 -10.64
CA ASN A 122 -4.13 35.91 -10.36
C ASN A 122 -4.46 36.33 -8.92
N SER A 123 -4.77 35.39 -8.02
CA SER A 123 -4.99 35.55 -6.56
C SER A 123 -5.74 34.34 -5.97
N ALA A 124 -6.36 33.51 -6.82
CA ALA A 124 -7.01 32.26 -6.41
C ALA A 124 -5.97 31.19 -6.06
N ALA A 125 -6.21 30.44 -4.99
CA ALA A 125 -5.38 29.33 -4.58
C ALA A 125 -5.52 28.16 -5.57
N VAL A 126 -4.40 27.52 -5.93
CA VAL A 126 -4.41 26.27 -6.69
C VAL A 126 -4.93 25.14 -5.80
N VAL A 127 -5.99 24.46 -6.21
CA VAL A 127 -6.55 23.33 -5.49
C VAL A 127 -6.08 22.03 -6.12
N VAL A 128 -5.53 21.12 -5.31
CA VAL A 128 -5.28 19.72 -5.68
C VAL A 128 -6.27 18.84 -4.91
N SER A 129 -7.14 18.13 -5.62
CA SER A 129 -8.27 17.38 -5.05
C SER A 129 -8.54 16.07 -5.79
N PRO A 130 -9.44 15.20 -5.29
CA PRO A 130 -9.88 14.01 -6.02
C PRO A 130 -10.46 14.35 -7.39
N LEU A 131 -11.11 15.52 -7.53
CA LEU A 131 -11.65 15.97 -8.82
C LEU A 131 -10.56 16.35 -9.83
N THR A 132 -9.49 17.04 -9.40
CA THR A 132 -8.36 17.32 -10.30
C THR A 132 -7.64 16.02 -10.67
N THR A 133 -7.60 15.05 -9.77
CA THR A 133 -7.02 13.72 -10.03
C THR A 133 -7.85 12.96 -11.06
N LEU A 134 -9.17 12.96 -10.92
CA LEU A 134 -10.09 12.40 -11.92
C LEU A 134 -9.88 13.05 -13.29
N GLN A 135 -9.67 14.38 -13.34
CA GLN A 135 -9.38 15.09 -14.58
C GLN A 135 -8.03 14.69 -15.21
N VAL A 136 -7.00 14.41 -14.40
CA VAL A 136 -5.71 13.88 -14.92
C VAL A 136 -5.92 12.59 -15.71
N TYR A 137 -6.79 11.69 -15.23
CA TYR A 137 -7.03 10.39 -15.86
C TYR A 137 -8.22 10.36 -16.83
N ALA A 138 -9.03 11.43 -16.90
CA ALA A 138 -10.17 11.52 -17.81
C ALA A 138 -9.78 11.31 -19.28
N GLY A 139 -8.57 11.73 -19.67
CA GLY A 139 -8.07 11.57 -21.04
C GLY A 139 -9.00 12.25 -22.06
N SER A 140 -9.59 11.46 -22.96
CA SER A 140 -10.57 11.95 -23.95
C SER A 140 -12.02 11.97 -23.42
N ALA A 141 -12.29 11.40 -22.25
CA ALA A 141 -13.60 11.49 -21.63
C ALA A 141 -13.88 12.94 -21.22
N GLY A 142 -15.07 13.43 -21.56
CA GLY A 142 -15.47 14.80 -21.24
C GLY A 142 -15.71 14.97 -19.73
N ILE A 143 -14.95 15.87 -19.08
CA ILE A 143 -15.03 16.08 -17.62
C ILE A 143 -16.44 16.45 -17.15
N GLU A 144 -17.22 17.22 -17.94
CA GLU A 144 -18.61 17.55 -17.62
C GLU A 144 -19.49 16.30 -17.46
N SER A 145 -19.33 15.31 -18.35
CA SER A 145 -20.08 14.05 -18.28
C SER A 145 -19.65 13.22 -17.07
N LEU A 146 -18.35 13.16 -16.78
CA LEU A 146 -17.84 12.41 -15.62
C LEU A 146 -18.38 13.00 -14.32
N LEU A 147 -18.36 14.32 -14.16
CA LEU A 147 -18.87 15.00 -12.97
C LEU A 147 -20.40 14.89 -12.83
N THR A 148 -21.11 14.86 -13.95
CA THR A 148 -22.57 14.61 -13.95
C THR A 148 -22.88 13.18 -13.51
N ASN A 149 -22.14 12.18 -14.02
CA ASN A 149 -22.31 10.78 -13.64
C ASN A 149 -21.77 10.46 -12.24
N LEU A 150 -20.82 11.26 -11.75
CA LEU A 150 -20.43 11.25 -10.34
C LEU A 150 -21.61 11.64 -9.44
N GLY A 151 -22.59 12.36 -9.98
CA GLY A 151 -23.82 12.73 -9.31
C GLY A 151 -23.71 14.04 -8.53
N LEU A 152 -22.78 14.94 -8.88
CA LEU A 152 -22.67 16.24 -8.22
C LEU A 152 -23.99 17.04 -8.37
N SER A 153 -24.34 17.83 -7.35
CA SER A 153 -25.55 18.65 -7.36
C SER A 153 -25.58 19.64 -8.52
N ALA A 154 -26.79 20.06 -8.91
CA ALA A 154 -26.98 21.04 -9.97
C ALA A 154 -26.32 22.38 -9.63
N GLU A 155 -26.31 22.80 -8.36
CA GLU A 155 -25.63 24.03 -7.93
C GLU A 155 -24.11 23.92 -8.14
N THR A 156 -23.50 22.81 -7.74
CA THR A 156 -22.06 22.57 -7.92
C THR A 156 -21.69 22.52 -9.41
N LEU A 157 -22.47 21.80 -10.23
CA LEU A 157 -22.23 21.74 -11.67
C LEU A 157 -22.38 23.12 -12.35
N ALA A 158 -23.34 23.94 -11.93
CA ALA A 158 -23.52 25.29 -12.45
C ALA A 158 -22.31 26.19 -12.11
N LYS A 159 -21.78 26.12 -10.88
CA LYS A 159 -20.56 26.84 -10.48
C LYS A 159 -19.36 26.43 -11.33
N LEU A 160 -19.14 25.12 -11.49
CA LEU A 160 -18.05 24.59 -12.30
C LEU A 160 -18.19 24.97 -13.78
N LYS A 161 -19.41 24.94 -14.32
CA LYS A 161 -19.67 25.38 -15.69
C LYS A 161 -19.36 26.86 -15.91
N ALA A 162 -19.66 27.72 -14.93
CA ALA A 162 -19.33 29.14 -14.97
C ALA A 162 -17.81 29.40 -14.99
N SER A 163 -17.00 28.49 -14.45
CA SER A 163 -15.53 28.52 -14.50
C SER A 163 -14.93 27.69 -15.62
N ASN A 164 -15.74 27.28 -16.62
CA ASN A 164 -15.33 26.39 -17.71
C ASN A 164 -14.68 25.08 -17.22
N PHE A 165 -15.25 24.51 -16.15
CA PHE A 165 -14.77 23.32 -15.45
C PHE A 165 -13.31 23.42 -14.97
N ASN A 166 -12.90 24.62 -14.53
CA ASN A 166 -11.60 24.80 -13.87
C ASN A 166 -11.62 24.19 -12.46
N LEU A 167 -11.27 22.90 -12.36
CA LEU A 167 -11.22 22.16 -11.09
C LEU A 167 -10.06 22.60 -10.19
N ALA A 168 -9.01 23.18 -10.75
CA ALA A 168 -7.88 23.73 -9.99
C ALA A 168 -8.24 24.99 -9.21
N GLY A 169 -9.39 25.62 -9.50
CA GLY A 169 -9.91 26.77 -8.77
C GLY A 169 -11.14 26.46 -7.92
N PHE A 170 -11.49 25.18 -7.76
CA PHE A 170 -12.66 24.72 -7.02
C PHE A 170 -12.19 23.98 -5.76
N ASP A 171 -12.44 24.56 -4.58
CA ASP A 171 -12.13 23.96 -3.28
C ASP A 171 -13.38 23.21 -2.77
N PRO A 172 -13.40 21.86 -2.78
CA PRO A 172 -14.58 21.10 -2.37
C PRO A 172 -15.09 21.42 -0.96
N VAL A 173 -14.23 21.86 -0.04
CA VAL A 173 -14.64 22.22 1.33
C VAL A 173 -15.36 23.57 1.39
N LYS A 174 -15.03 24.50 0.48
CA LYS A 174 -15.63 25.85 0.43
C LYS A 174 -16.76 25.97 -0.58
N ASP A 175 -16.60 25.34 -1.73
CA ASP A 175 -17.41 25.62 -2.92
C ASP A 175 -18.53 24.59 -3.14
N ALA A 176 -18.38 23.37 -2.62
CA ALA A 176 -19.34 22.29 -2.77
C ALA A 176 -20.43 22.30 -1.67
N SER A 177 -21.53 21.58 -1.93
CA SER A 177 -22.46 21.19 -0.88
C SER A 177 -21.84 20.11 0.02
N ALA A 178 -22.34 19.91 1.25
CA ALA A 178 -21.88 18.81 2.10
C ALA A 178 -22.04 17.44 1.43
N LYS A 179 -23.13 17.22 0.70
CA LYS A 179 -23.39 15.98 -0.04
C LYS A 179 -22.37 15.77 -1.16
N ASP A 180 -22.00 16.82 -1.88
CA ASP A 180 -21.00 16.73 -2.94
C ASP A 180 -19.60 16.52 -2.37
N MET A 181 -19.24 17.21 -1.28
CA MET A 181 -17.97 16.96 -0.57
C MET A 181 -17.88 15.51 -0.09
N ALA A 182 -18.95 14.97 0.51
CA ALA A 182 -19.02 13.57 0.90
C ALA A 182 -18.88 12.62 -0.30
N THR A 183 -19.51 12.94 -1.44
CA THR A 183 -19.38 12.14 -2.68
C THR A 183 -17.95 12.14 -3.20
N ILE A 184 -17.29 13.31 -3.20
CA ILE A 184 -15.89 13.50 -3.60
C ILE A 184 -14.94 12.73 -2.67
N PHE A 185 -15.21 12.76 -1.36
CA PHE A 185 -14.44 12.01 -0.38
C PHE A 185 -14.61 10.49 -0.59
N VAL A 186 -15.83 9.99 -0.79
CA VAL A 186 -16.09 8.55 -1.01
C VAL A 186 -15.32 8.01 -2.22
N ILE A 187 -15.26 8.74 -3.34
CA ILE A 187 -14.46 8.27 -4.49
C ILE A 187 -12.96 8.25 -4.20
N GLN A 188 -12.45 9.16 -3.36
CA GLN A 188 -11.06 9.13 -2.95
C GLN A 188 -10.79 7.96 -2.01
N GLN A 189 -11.70 7.65 -1.09
CA GLN A 189 -11.56 6.47 -0.23
C GLN A 189 -11.64 5.18 -1.02
N LEU A 190 -12.49 5.10 -2.05
CA LEU A 190 -12.48 3.99 -3.00
C LEU A 190 -11.13 3.86 -3.71
N ALA A 191 -10.58 4.98 -4.20
CA ALA A 191 -9.27 4.99 -4.85
C ALA A 191 -8.16 4.56 -3.87
N ASN A 192 -8.12 5.10 -2.66
CA ASN A 192 -7.14 4.76 -1.63
C ASN A 192 -7.17 3.26 -1.29
N GLN A 193 -8.35 2.69 -1.07
CA GLN A 193 -8.52 1.28 -0.75
C GLN A 193 -8.04 0.36 -1.89
N ILE A 194 -8.30 0.74 -3.14
CA ILE A 194 -7.76 0.05 -4.32
C ILE A 194 -6.24 0.21 -4.37
N GLU A 195 -5.74 1.44 -4.24
CA GLU A 195 -4.32 1.77 -4.33
C GLU A 195 -3.51 0.99 -3.30
N ASP A 196 -3.94 0.99 -2.03
CA ASP A 196 -3.27 0.30 -0.94
C ASP A 196 -3.29 -1.21 -1.14
N SER A 197 -4.43 -1.78 -1.55
CA SER A 197 -4.58 -3.22 -1.80
C SER A 197 -3.76 -3.69 -3.01
N LEU A 198 -3.52 -2.84 -4.00
CA LEU A 198 -2.69 -3.19 -5.16
C LEU A 198 -1.20 -3.06 -4.84
N GLN A 199 -0.82 -2.06 -4.04
CA GLN A 199 0.56 -1.85 -3.62
C GLN A 199 1.04 -2.87 -2.57
N SER A 200 0.12 -3.47 -1.81
CA SER A 200 0.42 -4.55 -0.88
C SER A 200 0.78 -5.86 -1.55
N ILE A 201 0.49 -5.99 -2.86
CA ILE A 201 0.75 -7.22 -3.59
C ILE A 201 2.26 -7.42 -3.73
N SER A 202 2.75 -8.54 -3.22
CA SER A 202 4.16 -8.93 -3.28
C SER A 202 4.41 -9.97 -4.37
N LYS A 203 5.53 -9.80 -5.08
CA LYS A 203 6.07 -10.84 -5.97
C LYS A 203 6.71 -11.96 -5.17
N SER A 204 7.03 -13.04 -5.87
CA SER A 204 7.68 -14.21 -5.29
C SER A 204 9.01 -13.92 -4.58
N ASP A 205 9.67 -12.82 -4.92
CA ASP A 205 10.95 -12.37 -4.38
C ASP A 205 10.81 -11.29 -3.29
N GLY A 206 9.59 -10.97 -2.87
CA GLY A 206 9.28 -9.96 -1.86
C GLY A 206 9.29 -8.51 -2.35
N SER A 207 9.55 -8.26 -3.64
CA SER A 207 9.36 -6.92 -4.21
C SER A 207 7.88 -6.61 -4.46
N VAL A 208 7.51 -5.33 -4.46
CA VAL A 208 6.13 -4.91 -4.77
C VAL A 208 5.77 -5.25 -6.23
N ALA A 209 4.55 -5.74 -6.44
CA ALA A 209 4.06 -6.12 -7.77
C ALA A 209 3.71 -4.90 -8.62
N LEU A 210 3.14 -3.87 -7.98
CA LEU A 210 2.75 -2.60 -8.58
C LEU A 210 3.28 -1.45 -7.71
N ASP A 211 3.81 -0.41 -8.35
CA ASP A 211 4.15 0.83 -7.65
C ASP A 211 2.93 1.72 -7.46
N ALA A 212 3.08 2.74 -6.61
CA ALA A 212 2.02 3.71 -6.32
C ALA A 212 1.45 4.37 -7.58
N SER A 213 2.31 4.77 -8.53
CA SER A 213 1.86 5.46 -9.73
C SER A 213 0.96 4.57 -10.58
N LYS A 214 1.30 3.29 -10.73
CA LYS A 214 0.49 2.35 -11.48
C LYS A 214 -0.79 1.97 -10.74
N ALA A 215 -0.73 1.84 -9.42
CA ALA A 215 -1.91 1.60 -8.61
C ALA A 215 -2.92 2.75 -8.72
N THR A 216 -2.48 4.02 -8.62
CA THR A 216 -3.34 5.21 -8.82
C THR A 216 -3.92 5.25 -10.24
N GLU A 217 -3.11 4.93 -11.26
CA GLU A 217 -3.58 4.88 -12.65
C GLU A 217 -4.71 3.85 -12.82
N LEU A 218 -4.59 2.67 -12.22
CA LEU A 218 -5.60 1.62 -12.27
C LEU A 218 -6.88 2.02 -11.52
N ALA A 219 -6.74 2.59 -10.32
CA ALA A 219 -7.86 3.03 -9.50
C ALA A 219 -8.69 4.12 -10.20
N PHE A 220 -8.05 5.22 -10.62
CA PHE A 220 -8.74 6.31 -11.30
C PHE A 220 -9.14 5.96 -12.74
N GLY A 221 -8.37 5.11 -13.42
CA GLY A 221 -8.74 4.59 -14.74
C GLY A 221 -10.04 3.80 -14.70
N ALA A 222 -10.24 2.95 -13.67
CA ALA A 222 -11.49 2.23 -13.47
C ALA A 222 -12.66 3.16 -13.11
N LEU A 223 -12.42 4.18 -12.28
CA LEU A 223 -13.41 5.23 -11.99
C LEU A 223 -13.83 5.96 -13.27
N VAL A 224 -12.89 6.38 -14.11
CA VAL A 224 -13.19 7.06 -15.39
C VAL A 224 -13.98 6.14 -16.33
N LYS A 225 -13.59 4.85 -16.46
CA LYS A 225 -14.32 3.86 -17.26
C LYS A 225 -15.77 3.73 -16.77
N GLN A 226 -15.97 3.59 -15.46
CA GLN A 226 -17.30 3.47 -14.87
C GLN A 226 -18.13 4.75 -15.08
N LEU A 227 -17.58 5.92 -14.77
CA LEU A 227 -18.26 7.20 -14.91
C LEU A 227 -18.52 7.59 -16.36
N SER A 228 -17.78 7.03 -17.32
CA SER A 228 -18.08 7.15 -18.75
C SER A 228 -19.27 6.26 -19.16
N ALA A 229 -19.43 5.11 -18.52
CA ALA A 229 -20.52 4.17 -18.79
C ALA A 229 -21.83 4.55 -18.08
N GLY A 230 -21.76 5.16 -16.89
CA GLY A 230 -22.93 5.56 -16.14
C GLY A 230 -22.60 6.01 -14.71
N LYS A 231 -23.64 6.13 -13.89
CA LYS A 231 -23.51 6.59 -12.49
C LYS A 231 -22.89 5.51 -11.61
N LEU A 232 -22.13 5.93 -10.60
CA LEU A 232 -21.60 5.07 -9.53
C LEU A 232 -22.48 5.13 -8.27
N PHE A 233 -23.11 6.28 -8.03
CA PHE A 233 -23.92 6.55 -6.85
C PHE A 233 -25.41 6.44 -7.16
N THR A 234 -26.20 6.10 -6.13
CA THR A 234 -27.65 6.19 -6.18
C THR A 234 -28.08 7.66 -6.21
N ASP A 235 -29.04 7.98 -7.08
CA ASP A 235 -29.45 9.35 -7.36
C ASP A 235 -29.85 10.14 -6.12
N GLY A 236 -29.27 11.34 -6.00
CA GLY A 236 -29.53 12.26 -4.90
C GLY A 236 -28.89 11.87 -3.56
N THR A 237 -28.10 10.79 -3.51
CA THR A 237 -27.48 10.29 -2.27
C THR A 237 -25.95 10.24 -2.39
N THR A 238 -25.27 9.88 -1.30
CA THR A 238 -23.85 9.49 -1.34
C THR A 238 -23.67 7.96 -1.35
N LYS A 239 -24.76 7.18 -1.47
CA LYS A 239 -24.71 5.72 -1.43
C LYS A 239 -24.24 5.15 -2.75
N LEU A 240 -23.37 4.15 -2.70
CA LEU A 240 -22.89 3.44 -3.89
C LEU A 240 -23.93 2.44 -4.38
N ASP A 241 -24.08 2.30 -5.70
CA ASP A 241 -24.76 1.14 -6.26
C ASP A 241 -23.84 -0.09 -6.15
N THR A 242 -24.26 -1.09 -5.37
CA THR A 242 -23.45 -2.28 -5.06
C THR A 242 -23.08 -3.07 -6.31
N THR A 243 -23.99 -3.17 -7.29
CA THR A 243 -23.71 -3.93 -8.52
C THR A 243 -22.69 -3.21 -9.37
N VAL A 244 -22.84 -1.89 -9.49
CA VAL A 244 -21.90 -1.03 -10.21
C VAL A 244 -20.52 -1.04 -9.55
N LEU A 245 -20.47 -0.93 -8.23
CA LEU A 245 -19.21 -0.98 -7.47
C LEU A 245 -18.47 -2.30 -7.71
N GLN A 246 -19.18 -3.43 -7.66
CA GLN A 246 -18.57 -4.73 -7.89
C GLN A 246 -18.07 -4.92 -9.34
N ASN A 247 -18.78 -4.36 -10.32
CA ASN A 247 -18.30 -4.35 -11.72
C ASN A 247 -17.04 -3.49 -11.89
N LEU A 248 -16.96 -2.34 -11.21
CA LEU A 248 -15.77 -1.50 -11.17
C LEU A 248 -14.59 -2.27 -10.56
N LEU A 249 -14.77 -2.89 -9.39
CA LEU A 249 -13.71 -3.65 -8.71
C LEU A 249 -13.27 -4.89 -9.50
N THR A 250 -14.19 -5.54 -10.21
CA THR A 250 -13.86 -6.62 -11.15
C THR A 250 -12.98 -6.13 -12.30
N THR A 251 -13.26 -4.93 -12.82
CA THR A 251 -12.44 -4.28 -13.85
C THR A 251 -11.04 -3.97 -13.32
N VAL A 252 -10.95 -3.40 -12.12
CA VAL A 252 -9.66 -3.13 -11.44
C VAL A 252 -8.84 -4.41 -11.32
N LYS A 253 -9.44 -5.51 -10.83
CA LYS A 253 -8.77 -6.80 -10.71
C LYS A 253 -8.25 -7.31 -12.05
N ALA A 254 -9.02 -7.21 -13.12
CA ALA A 254 -8.61 -7.67 -14.45
C ALA A 254 -7.45 -6.83 -15.01
N ASP A 255 -7.53 -5.50 -14.90
CA ASP A 255 -6.49 -4.58 -15.35
C ASP A 255 -5.21 -4.74 -14.52
N ALA A 256 -5.32 -4.88 -13.20
CA ALA A 256 -4.20 -5.14 -12.29
C ALA A 256 -3.51 -6.49 -12.59
N THR A 257 -4.29 -7.55 -12.79
CA THR A 257 -3.76 -8.87 -13.19
C THR A 257 -2.95 -8.77 -14.48
N THR A 258 -3.45 -8.01 -15.45
CA THR A 258 -2.75 -7.75 -16.72
C THR A 258 -1.47 -6.95 -16.51
N ALA A 259 -1.49 -5.93 -15.64
CA ALA A 259 -0.34 -5.09 -15.34
C ALA A 259 0.77 -5.84 -14.57
N ILE A 260 0.39 -6.71 -13.63
CA ILE A 260 1.31 -7.54 -12.86
C ILE A 260 2.02 -8.55 -13.77
N ASN A 261 1.29 -9.14 -14.72
CA ASN A 261 1.81 -10.08 -15.71
C ASN A 261 2.60 -11.25 -15.10
N ASP A 262 2.09 -11.79 -13.99
CA ASP A 262 2.62 -12.98 -13.30
C ASP A 262 1.46 -13.90 -12.94
N ASN A 263 1.41 -15.08 -13.56
CA ASN A 263 0.32 -16.04 -13.38
C ASN A 263 0.37 -16.78 -12.02
N THR A 264 1.44 -16.57 -11.24
CA THR A 264 1.56 -17.13 -9.89
C THR A 264 0.96 -16.22 -8.83
N ILE A 265 0.66 -14.97 -9.18
CA ILE A 265 0.02 -13.99 -8.31
C ILE A 265 -1.47 -13.94 -8.62
N VAL A 266 -2.30 -14.18 -7.60
CA VAL A 266 -3.76 -14.15 -7.71
C VAL A 266 -4.31 -13.12 -6.74
N ILE A 267 -5.05 -12.15 -7.27
CA ILE A 267 -5.83 -11.21 -6.45
C ILE A 267 -7.15 -11.91 -6.09
N ASP A 268 -7.30 -12.32 -4.84
CA ASP A 268 -8.52 -13.01 -4.38
C ASP A 268 -9.72 -12.05 -4.32
N ASN A 269 -10.93 -12.59 -4.52
CA ASN A 269 -12.16 -11.79 -4.44
C ASN A 269 -12.40 -11.24 -3.03
N SER A 270 -11.87 -11.86 -1.97
CA SER A 270 -12.00 -11.33 -0.61
C SER A 270 -11.42 -9.91 -0.46
N VAL A 271 -10.40 -9.56 -1.26
CA VAL A 271 -9.86 -8.18 -1.30
C VAL A 271 -10.91 -7.22 -1.84
N LEU A 272 -11.63 -7.61 -2.90
CA LEU A 272 -12.66 -6.80 -3.52
C LEU A 272 -13.88 -6.68 -2.59
N ASP A 273 -14.25 -7.77 -1.92
CA ASP A 273 -15.36 -7.79 -0.96
C ASP A 273 -15.07 -6.86 0.25
N GLN A 274 -13.84 -6.86 0.76
CA GLN A 274 -13.37 -5.94 1.80
C GLN A 274 -13.50 -4.47 1.35
N ILE A 275 -12.97 -4.13 0.17
CA ILE A 275 -13.07 -2.76 -0.37
C ILE A 275 -14.53 -2.36 -0.55
N SER A 276 -15.34 -3.24 -1.16
CA SER A 276 -16.77 -2.99 -1.40
C SER A 276 -17.51 -2.75 -0.09
N HIS A 277 -17.25 -3.55 0.94
CA HIS A 277 -17.86 -3.40 2.25
C HIS A 277 -17.49 -2.06 2.88
N SER A 278 -16.19 -1.81 3.06
CA SER A 278 -15.71 -0.64 3.80
C SER A 278 -16.10 0.67 3.14
N VAL A 279 -15.95 0.79 1.82
CA VAL A 279 -16.34 2.01 1.10
C VAL A 279 -17.86 2.21 1.11
N SER A 280 -18.67 1.14 1.02
CA SER A 280 -20.13 1.25 1.13
C SER A 280 -20.55 1.69 2.54
N THR A 281 -19.91 1.17 3.59
CA THR A 281 -20.17 1.58 4.98
C THR A 281 -19.83 3.06 5.21
N VAL A 282 -18.69 3.53 4.69
CA VAL A 282 -18.30 4.95 4.71
C VAL A 282 -19.32 5.81 3.98
N ALA A 283 -19.72 5.40 2.77
CA ALA A 283 -20.71 6.08 1.96
C ALA A 283 -22.07 6.21 2.66
N ASP A 284 -22.53 5.15 3.33
CA ASP A 284 -23.77 5.12 4.10
C ASP A 284 -23.72 5.99 5.36
N ALA A 285 -22.59 5.96 6.08
CA ALA A 285 -22.37 6.78 7.27
C ALA A 285 -22.43 8.27 6.90
N LEU A 286 -21.71 8.68 5.86
CA LEU A 286 -21.75 10.05 5.35
C LEU A 286 -23.13 10.43 4.82
N ASN A 287 -23.82 9.51 4.13
CA ASN A 287 -25.19 9.76 3.67
C ASN A 287 -26.12 10.12 4.83
N THR A 288 -25.98 9.42 5.95
CA THR A 288 -26.77 9.66 7.15
C THR A 288 -26.49 11.05 7.72
N VAL A 289 -25.22 11.45 7.81
CA VAL A 289 -24.85 12.80 8.30
C VAL A 289 -25.40 13.90 7.40
N VAL A 290 -25.23 13.79 6.08
CA VAL A 290 -25.64 14.86 5.15
C VAL A 290 -27.16 14.96 4.98
N THR A 291 -27.91 13.87 5.21
CA THR A 291 -29.37 13.87 5.14
C THR A 291 -30.03 14.33 6.44
N THR A 292 -29.46 13.98 7.60
CA THR A 292 -29.98 14.40 8.91
C THR A 292 -29.56 15.82 9.30
N GLY A 293 -28.43 16.31 8.77
CA GLY A 293 -27.86 17.61 9.11
C GLY A 293 -28.56 18.84 8.52
N GLY A 294 -29.60 18.69 7.69
CA GLY A 294 -30.22 19.80 6.97
C GLY A 294 -29.26 20.44 5.95
N ASN A 295 -29.36 21.76 5.71
CA ASN A 295 -28.50 22.53 4.80
C ASN A 295 -27.04 22.66 5.32
N LEU A 296 -26.38 21.55 5.57
CA LEU A 296 -25.00 21.47 6.02
C LEU A 296 -24.07 21.93 4.89
N THR A 297 -23.13 22.81 5.22
CA THR A 297 -22.04 23.19 4.30
C THR A 297 -20.95 22.12 4.33
N ALA A 298 -20.13 22.04 3.28
CA ALA A 298 -19.00 21.11 3.25
C ALA A 298 -17.99 21.38 4.39
N GLU A 299 -17.71 22.65 4.72
CA GLU A 299 -16.90 23.02 5.87
C GLU A 299 -17.50 22.55 7.20
N ALA A 300 -18.82 22.68 7.39
CA ALA A 300 -19.49 22.20 8.59
C ALA A 300 -19.49 20.68 8.69
N LEU A 301 -19.60 19.95 7.57
CA LEU A 301 -19.38 18.50 7.53
C LEU A 301 -17.97 18.15 8.01
N GLN A 302 -16.95 18.82 7.49
CA GLN A 302 -15.56 18.59 7.90
C GLN A 302 -15.38 18.81 9.42
N GLN A 303 -15.95 19.87 9.98
CA GLN A 303 -15.88 20.16 11.42
C GLN A 303 -16.59 19.08 12.26
N LYS A 304 -17.75 18.58 11.81
CA LYS A 304 -18.45 17.48 12.48
C LYS A 304 -17.61 16.22 12.56
N LEU A 305 -16.94 15.86 11.45
CA LEU A 305 -16.03 14.73 11.39
C LEU A 305 -14.83 14.95 12.33
N GLN A 306 -14.18 16.11 12.26
CA GLN A 306 -13.05 16.48 13.14
C GLN A 306 -13.38 16.39 14.63
N ASN A 307 -14.57 16.87 15.01
CA ASN A 307 -15.02 16.89 16.39
C ASN A 307 -15.61 15.53 16.84
N ASN A 308 -15.60 14.53 15.95
CA ASN A 308 -16.21 13.22 16.16
C ASN A 308 -17.68 13.31 16.65
N GLU A 309 -18.44 14.28 16.11
CA GLU A 309 -19.82 14.49 16.52
C GLU A 309 -20.67 13.25 16.23
N GLY A 310 -21.25 12.67 17.27
CA GLY A 310 -22.04 11.45 17.14
C GLY A 310 -21.22 10.18 16.85
N GLY A 311 -19.90 10.20 17.05
CA GLY A 311 -19.03 9.03 16.85
C GLY A 311 -18.69 8.73 15.38
N ILE A 312 -19.00 9.67 14.47
CA ILE A 312 -18.82 9.46 13.04
C ILE A 312 -17.35 9.25 12.65
N GLN A 313 -16.40 9.94 13.29
CA GLN A 313 -14.98 9.79 12.96
C GLN A 313 -14.51 8.38 13.27
N ASP A 314 -14.86 7.86 14.46
CA ASP A 314 -14.51 6.50 14.86
C ASP A 314 -15.12 5.47 13.91
N GLN A 315 -16.37 5.70 13.48
CA GLN A 315 -17.05 4.84 12.51
C GLN A 315 -16.32 4.83 11.16
N LEU A 316 -15.87 5.99 10.66
CA LEU A 316 -15.09 6.04 9.42
C LEU A 316 -13.71 5.39 9.60
N GLN A 317 -13.02 5.66 10.71
CA GLN A 317 -11.69 5.11 10.97
C GLN A 317 -11.67 3.59 10.99
N ALA A 318 -12.72 2.96 11.53
CA ALA A 318 -12.85 1.50 11.57
C ALA A 318 -12.88 0.84 10.17
N GLU A 319 -13.30 1.60 9.15
CA GLU A 319 -13.45 1.10 7.78
C GLU A 319 -12.31 1.53 6.84
N LEU A 320 -11.66 2.66 7.12
CA LEU A 320 -10.70 3.27 6.19
C LEU A 320 -9.29 2.69 6.28
N LEU A 321 -8.98 1.87 7.28
CA LEU A 321 -7.67 1.24 7.42
C LEU A 321 -7.59 -0.05 6.62
N THR A 322 -6.56 -0.16 5.78
CA THR A 322 -6.31 -1.38 4.99
C THR A 322 -5.89 -2.55 5.90
N PRO A 323 -6.29 -3.80 5.59
CA PRO A 323 -5.88 -4.96 6.37
C PRO A 323 -4.37 -5.22 6.33
N VAL A 324 -3.79 -5.54 7.49
CA VAL A 324 -2.35 -5.83 7.64
C VAL A 324 -2.12 -6.98 8.62
N TYR A 325 -1.01 -7.71 8.45
CA TYR A 325 -0.56 -8.70 9.44
C TYR A 325 -0.01 -8.00 10.68
N SER A 326 -0.66 -8.17 11.83
CA SER A 326 -0.44 -7.37 13.04
C SER A 326 0.01 -8.15 14.27
N ASP A 327 0.14 -9.46 14.16
CA ASP A 327 0.65 -10.30 15.25
C ASP A 327 1.44 -11.47 14.67
N PHE A 328 2.44 -11.92 15.41
CA PHE A 328 3.31 -13.03 15.07
C PHE A 328 3.64 -13.86 16.30
N LYS A 329 3.44 -15.18 16.20
CA LYS A 329 3.97 -16.14 17.17
C LYS A 329 4.72 -17.25 16.49
N LEU A 330 5.77 -17.72 17.15
CA LEU A 330 6.56 -18.88 16.74
C LEU A 330 6.71 -19.80 17.94
N ALA A 331 6.36 -21.06 17.75
CA ALA A 331 6.37 -22.08 18.79
C ALA A 331 5.62 -21.69 20.08
N ASN A 332 4.45 -21.07 19.91
CA ASN A 332 3.61 -20.52 20.97
C ASN A 332 4.18 -19.30 21.74
N TYR A 333 5.37 -18.80 21.40
CA TYR A 333 5.92 -17.58 21.97
C TYR A 333 5.49 -16.36 21.18
N ASP A 334 5.14 -15.29 21.87
CA ASP A 334 4.82 -14.01 21.24
C ASP A 334 6.07 -13.28 20.74
N LEU A 335 5.86 -12.28 19.89
CA LEU A 335 6.94 -11.52 19.27
C LEU A 335 7.87 -10.83 20.29
N THR A 336 7.36 -10.42 21.46
CA THR A 336 8.16 -9.77 22.51
C THR A 336 9.12 -10.77 23.12
N GLN A 337 8.63 -11.97 23.46
CA GLN A 337 9.44 -13.07 23.97
C GLN A 337 10.49 -13.51 22.94
N ILE A 338 10.11 -13.61 21.66
CA ILE A 338 11.03 -13.98 20.58
C ILE A 338 12.15 -12.94 20.45
N LYS A 339 11.83 -11.64 20.40
CA LYS A 339 12.85 -10.57 20.32
C LYS A 339 13.79 -10.57 21.52
N GLY A 340 13.28 -10.86 22.72
CA GLY A 340 14.09 -10.99 23.94
C GLY A 340 14.96 -12.25 23.99
N SER A 341 14.67 -13.25 23.16
CA SER A 341 15.31 -14.57 23.26
C SER A 341 16.81 -14.58 22.95
N ALA A 342 17.30 -13.59 22.20
CA ALA A 342 18.73 -13.44 21.89
C ALA A 342 19.60 -13.29 23.15
N THR A 343 19.06 -12.73 24.23
CA THR A 343 19.75 -12.60 25.52
C THR A 343 19.30 -13.64 26.54
N ALA A 344 18.04 -14.07 26.48
CA ALA A 344 17.45 -15.07 27.37
C ALA A 344 16.73 -16.15 26.55
N PRO A 345 17.41 -17.25 26.19
CA PRO A 345 16.83 -18.28 25.32
C PRO A 345 15.52 -18.87 25.86
N LEU A 346 14.58 -19.12 24.95
CA LEU A 346 13.27 -19.69 25.24
C LEU A 346 13.38 -21.18 25.53
N ALA A 347 12.80 -21.64 26.63
CA ALA A 347 12.88 -23.04 27.03
C ALA A 347 11.81 -23.90 26.34
N ILE A 348 12.23 -24.90 25.57
CA ILE A 348 11.32 -25.85 24.91
C ILE A 348 11.74 -27.28 25.20
N GLY A 349 10.80 -28.13 25.62
CA GLY A 349 11.09 -29.54 25.86
C GLY A 349 11.55 -30.23 24.59
N LEU A 350 12.61 -31.03 24.65
CA LEU A 350 13.04 -31.82 23.49
C LEU A 350 11.87 -32.67 22.93
N SER A 351 11.05 -33.26 23.82
CA SER A 351 9.86 -34.02 23.44
C SER A 351 8.69 -33.16 22.92
N GLN A 352 8.69 -31.87 23.23
CA GLN A 352 7.65 -30.90 22.81
C GLN A 352 8.02 -30.16 21.52
N LEU A 353 9.27 -30.30 21.06
CA LEU A 353 9.77 -29.58 19.89
C LEU A 353 8.83 -29.75 18.70
N THR A 354 8.49 -30.99 18.34
CA THR A 354 7.62 -31.28 17.19
C THR A 354 6.21 -30.72 17.35
N SER A 355 5.58 -30.96 18.51
CA SER A 355 4.19 -30.51 18.77
C SER A 355 4.06 -28.99 18.87
N ASN A 356 5.16 -28.31 19.19
CA ASN A 356 5.20 -26.86 19.28
C ASN A 356 5.70 -26.22 17.98
N LEU A 357 6.00 -26.95 16.90
CA LEU A 357 6.33 -26.32 15.62
C LEU A 357 5.08 -25.72 14.98
N ASN A 358 4.76 -24.49 15.38
CA ASN A 358 3.68 -23.72 14.80
C ASN A 358 4.08 -22.27 14.59
N VAL A 359 3.42 -21.63 13.63
CA VAL A 359 3.46 -20.20 13.41
C VAL A 359 2.04 -19.67 13.37
N SER A 360 1.77 -18.56 14.04
CA SER A 360 0.44 -17.93 14.00
C SER A 360 0.54 -16.47 13.63
N PHE A 361 -0.50 -16.00 12.95
CA PHE A 361 -0.65 -14.63 12.51
C PHE A 361 -2.05 -14.14 12.85
N LYS A 362 -2.17 -12.82 12.98
CA LYS A 362 -3.46 -12.13 12.96
C LYS A 362 -3.46 -11.03 11.92
N MET A 363 -4.62 -10.82 11.34
CA MET A 363 -4.91 -9.63 10.54
C MET A 363 -5.55 -8.57 11.45
N LYS A 364 -5.14 -7.32 11.29
CA LYS A 364 -5.86 -6.17 11.82
C LYS A 364 -6.68 -5.54 10.69
N ASN A 365 -7.73 -4.81 11.05
CA ASN A 365 -8.61 -4.08 10.13
C ASN A 365 -9.37 -4.95 9.11
N ALA A 366 -9.46 -6.27 9.34
CA ALA A 366 -10.39 -7.09 8.58
C ALA A 366 -11.82 -6.72 8.98
N THR A 367 -12.68 -6.45 8.01
CA THR A 367 -14.12 -6.23 8.22
C THR A 367 -14.96 -7.30 7.52
N THR A 368 -14.33 -8.07 6.62
CA THR A 368 -14.84 -9.26 5.95
C THR A 368 -13.88 -10.44 6.12
N SER A 369 -14.28 -11.64 5.70
CA SER A 369 -13.34 -12.77 5.65
C SER A 369 -12.31 -12.55 4.56
N LEU A 370 -11.03 -12.66 4.91
CA LEU A 370 -9.91 -12.39 4.02
C LEU A 370 -9.17 -13.67 3.66
N LYS A 371 -8.63 -13.73 2.44
CA LYS A 371 -7.76 -14.81 1.99
C LYS A 371 -6.43 -14.26 1.53
N ASP A 372 -5.40 -15.05 1.77
CA ASP A 372 -4.06 -14.74 1.30
C ASP A 372 -3.31 -16.01 0.88
N THR A 373 -2.29 -15.82 0.05
CA THR A 373 -1.25 -16.82 -0.16
C THR A 373 0.00 -16.38 0.58
N ILE A 374 0.54 -17.25 1.43
CA ILE A 374 1.73 -16.97 2.22
C ILE A 374 2.85 -17.91 1.75
N LYS A 375 4.05 -17.38 1.56
CA LYS A 375 5.26 -18.19 1.52
C LYS A 375 5.92 -18.19 2.88
N LEU A 376 6.32 -19.37 3.34
CA LEU A 376 7.03 -19.53 4.60
C LEU A 376 8.37 -20.20 4.35
N ALA A 377 9.39 -19.75 5.08
CA ALA A 377 10.63 -20.48 5.20
C ALA A 377 11.08 -20.53 6.66
N PHE A 378 11.73 -21.63 7.02
CA PHE A 378 12.32 -21.84 8.33
C PHE A 378 13.77 -22.23 8.14
N ALA A 379 14.68 -21.50 8.79
CA ALA A 379 16.07 -21.89 8.93
C ALA A 379 16.30 -22.36 10.37
N LEU A 380 16.59 -23.65 10.55
CA LEU A 380 16.84 -24.23 11.86
C LEU A 380 18.32 -24.51 12.01
N HIS A 381 18.97 -23.84 12.96
CA HIS A 381 20.38 -23.98 13.27
C HIS A 381 20.53 -24.62 14.67
N GLY A 382 20.79 -25.93 14.69
CA GLY A 382 21.03 -26.68 15.92
C GLY A 382 22.49 -26.60 16.34
N ILE A 383 22.73 -26.35 17.63
CA ILE A 383 24.06 -26.17 18.22
C ILE A 383 24.24 -27.15 19.39
N ARG A 384 25.23 -28.04 19.26
CA ARG A 384 25.68 -28.97 20.30
C ARG A 384 27.19 -28.80 20.52
N GLY A 385 27.57 -28.10 21.59
CA GLY A 385 28.97 -27.74 21.80
C GLY A 385 29.51 -26.94 20.62
N THR A 386 30.50 -27.49 19.90
CA THR A 386 31.05 -26.89 18.67
C THR A 386 30.41 -27.39 17.38
N ALA A 387 29.59 -28.45 17.45
CA ALA A 387 28.90 -29.00 16.29
C ALA A 387 27.68 -28.15 15.94
N GLN A 388 27.53 -27.87 14.65
CA GLN A 388 26.40 -27.13 14.09
C GLN A 388 25.74 -27.97 13.00
N LYS A 389 24.41 -28.06 13.04
CA LYS A 389 23.59 -28.80 12.08
C LYS A 389 22.42 -27.93 11.64
N ASP A 390 22.25 -27.81 10.34
CA ASP A 390 21.20 -27.00 9.73
C ASP A 390 20.16 -27.89 9.09
N LEU A 391 18.89 -27.52 9.26
CA LEU A 391 17.78 -28.00 8.46
C LEU A 391 16.92 -26.79 8.10
N ASN A 392 16.88 -26.47 6.81
CA ASN A 392 16.05 -25.38 6.32
C ASN A 392 14.95 -25.92 5.42
N VAL A 393 13.74 -25.36 5.55
CA VAL A 393 12.55 -25.78 4.82
C VAL A 393 11.85 -24.55 4.26
N THR A 394 11.46 -24.57 2.99
CA THR A 394 10.54 -23.60 2.38
C THR A 394 9.24 -24.27 2.02
N VAL A 395 8.15 -23.51 2.12
CA VAL A 395 6.84 -23.83 1.57
C VAL A 395 6.45 -22.65 0.71
N ASN A 396 6.44 -22.85 -0.60
CA ASN A 396 6.28 -21.75 -1.55
C ASN A 396 4.83 -21.24 -1.69
N SER A 397 3.86 -21.91 -1.06
CA SER A 397 2.45 -21.55 -1.10
C SER A 397 1.68 -22.18 0.07
N ILE A 398 1.07 -21.32 0.89
CA ILE A 398 0.09 -21.67 1.91
C ILE A 398 -1.11 -20.75 1.71
N GLN A 399 -2.27 -21.32 1.40
CA GLN A 399 -3.52 -20.58 1.30
C GLN A 399 -4.10 -20.40 2.70
N ALA A 400 -4.12 -19.17 3.19
CA ALA A 400 -4.69 -18.79 4.47
C ALA A 400 -6.07 -18.16 4.30
N THR A 401 -6.96 -18.40 5.25
CA THR A 401 -8.26 -17.72 5.38
C THR A 401 -8.39 -17.20 6.79
N PHE A 402 -8.71 -15.92 6.89
CA PHE A 402 -8.96 -15.20 8.13
C PHE A 402 -10.44 -14.88 8.26
N ASP A 403 -10.96 -14.95 9.48
CA ASP A 403 -12.30 -14.49 9.78
C ASP A 403 -12.39 -12.95 9.73
N ASN A 404 -13.60 -12.42 9.87
CA ASN A 404 -13.87 -10.97 9.89
C ASN A 404 -13.37 -10.25 11.15
N THR A 405 -12.73 -10.96 12.07
CA THR A 405 -12.01 -10.38 13.21
C THR A 405 -10.49 -10.54 13.08
N GLY A 406 -10.06 -11.07 11.94
CA GLY A 406 -8.66 -11.26 11.57
C GLY A 406 -7.96 -12.47 12.20
N ASN A 407 -8.69 -13.40 12.81
CA ASN A 407 -8.07 -14.66 13.28
C ASN A 407 -7.94 -15.66 12.13
N LEU A 408 -6.85 -16.43 12.13
CA LEU A 408 -6.66 -17.51 11.17
C LEU A 408 -7.69 -18.63 11.39
N GLU A 409 -8.60 -18.81 10.43
CA GLU A 409 -9.63 -19.85 10.45
C GLU A 409 -9.12 -21.13 9.75
N LYS A 410 -8.42 -20.95 8.63
CA LYS A 410 -8.02 -22.05 7.75
C LYS A 410 -6.64 -21.79 7.15
N ALA A 411 -5.84 -22.86 7.02
CA ALA A 411 -4.60 -22.85 6.27
C ALA A 411 -4.42 -24.19 5.55
N ILE A 412 -4.17 -24.12 4.25
CA ILE A 412 -3.95 -25.28 3.36
C ILE A 412 -2.66 -25.08 2.58
N ILE A 413 -1.85 -26.13 2.48
CA ILE A 413 -0.81 -26.23 1.44
C ILE A 413 -1.47 -26.91 0.24
N PRO A 414 -1.71 -26.20 -0.87
CA PRO A 414 -2.46 -26.75 -2.00
C PRO A 414 -1.64 -27.79 -2.76
N ALA A 415 -2.33 -28.71 -3.44
CA ALA A 415 -1.71 -29.55 -4.46
C ALA A 415 -0.95 -28.69 -5.48
N GLY A 416 0.25 -29.12 -5.87
CA GLY A 416 1.16 -28.35 -6.73
C GLY A 416 2.11 -27.41 -5.98
N ALA A 417 1.92 -27.18 -4.67
CA ALA A 417 2.89 -26.43 -3.86
C ALA A 417 4.23 -27.17 -3.80
N LYS A 418 5.32 -26.41 -3.81
CA LYS A 418 6.70 -26.92 -3.71
C LYS A 418 7.22 -26.74 -2.30
N ILE A 419 7.92 -27.78 -1.84
CA ILE A 419 8.67 -27.77 -0.60
C ILE A 419 10.13 -27.97 -0.95
N THR A 420 10.98 -27.04 -0.51
CA THR A 420 12.43 -27.14 -0.69
C THR A 420 13.09 -27.36 0.66
N ILE A 421 14.03 -28.30 0.70
CA ILE A 421 14.80 -28.64 1.89
C ILE A 421 16.28 -28.51 1.58
N SER A 422 17.03 -27.86 2.48
CA SER A 422 18.49 -27.85 2.49
C SER A 422 19.03 -28.22 3.86
N SER A 423 20.12 -28.98 3.93
CA SER A 423 20.70 -29.39 5.20
C SER A 423 22.23 -29.52 5.14
N THR A 424 22.87 -29.33 6.29
CA THR A 424 24.31 -29.63 6.49
C THR A 424 24.55 -30.99 7.15
N ILE A 425 23.51 -31.80 7.35
CA ILE A 425 23.61 -33.17 7.86
C ILE A 425 24.07 -34.09 6.72
N ASN A 426 25.21 -34.76 6.89
CA ASN A 426 25.87 -35.56 5.84
C ASN A 426 24.99 -36.67 5.23
N SER A 427 24.04 -37.23 5.99
CA SER A 427 23.11 -38.25 5.51
C SER A 427 21.92 -37.70 4.71
N LEU A 428 21.71 -36.38 4.73
CA LEU A 428 20.63 -35.71 4.02
C LEU A 428 21.14 -35.10 2.71
N LYS A 429 20.29 -35.15 1.69
CA LYS A 429 20.52 -34.46 0.42
C LYS A 429 19.60 -33.25 0.35
N ASN A 430 20.02 -32.17 -0.28
CA ASN A 430 19.08 -31.11 -0.61
C ASN A 430 18.03 -31.65 -1.59
N ALA A 431 16.78 -31.27 -1.39
CA ALA A 431 15.66 -31.80 -2.13
C ALA A 431 14.59 -30.74 -2.39
N THR A 432 13.89 -30.86 -3.52
CA THR A 432 12.66 -30.12 -3.78
C THR A 432 11.63 -31.13 -4.28
N PHE A 433 10.44 -31.10 -3.70
CA PHE A 433 9.33 -31.95 -4.14
C PHE A 433 8.03 -31.15 -4.18
N THR A 434 7.05 -31.71 -4.87
CA THR A 434 5.72 -31.11 -5.04
C THR A 434 4.72 -31.88 -4.18
N ILE A 435 3.72 -31.19 -3.66
CA ILE A 435 2.61 -31.77 -2.92
C ILE A 435 1.55 -32.28 -3.90
N ASP A 436 1.15 -33.55 -3.76
CA ASP A 436 0.22 -34.19 -4.70
C ASP A 436 -1.25 -33.92 -4.38
N GLN A 437 -1.58 -33.59 -3.13
CA GLN A 437 -2.94 -33.35 -2.63
C GLN A 437 -2.93 -32.26 -1.57
N ASP A 438 -4.03 -31.51 -1.44
CA ASP A 438 -4.16 -30.47 -0.42
C ASP A 438 -3.88 -31.00 0.99
N ILE A 439 -3.01 -30.30 1.72
CA ILE A 439 -2.68 -30.61 3.11
C ILE A 439 -3.26 -29.51 4.00
N LYS A 440 -4.21 -29.87 4.87
CA LYS A 440 -4.67 -28.95 5.92
C LYS A 440 -3.57 -28.80 6.98
N VAL A 441 -3.11 -27.57 7.18
CA VAL A 441 -2.08 -27.23 8.16
C VAL A 441 -2.57 -26.29 9.25
N SER A 442 -3.82 -25.83 9.22
CA SER A 442 -4.38 -25.09 10.37
C SER A 442 -4.67 -26.00 11.57
N SER A 443 -4.24 -25.58 12.75
CA SER A 443 -4.59 -26.16 14.05
C SER A 443 -5.78 -25.41 14.67
N SER A 444 -6.43 -26.04 15.66
CA SER A 444 -7.63 -25.50 16.33
C SER A 444 -7.39 -24.22 17.13
N ASN A 445 -6.15 -23.77 17.29
CA ASN A 445 -5.75 -22.57 18.02
C ASN A 445 -5.38 -21.39 17.11
N GLY A 446 -5.75 -21.42 15.82
CA GLY A 446 -5.47 -20.32 14.89
C GLY A 446 -4.00 -20.21 14.48
N ALA A 447 -3.31 -21.35 14.39
CA ALA A 447 -1.92 -21.42 13.96
C ALA A 447 -1.76 -22.36 12.75
N ILE A 448 -0.66 -22.19 12.02
CA ILE A 448 -0.18 -23.13 11.02
C ILE A 448 0.74 -24.13 11.73
N SER A 449 0.31 -25.38 11.81
CA SER A 449 1.08 -26.49 12.35
C SER A 449 2.06 -27.02 11.30
N LEU A 450 3.35 -26.88 11.57
CA LEU A 450 4.39 -27.48 10.73
C LEU A 450 4.51 -28.98 10.98
N GLN A 451 4.02 -29.49 12.12
CA GLN A 451 3.94 -30.93 12.34
C GLN A 451 3.01 -31.59 11.34
N ALA A 452 1.83 -31.02 11.08
CA ALA A 452 0.91 -31.54 10.07
C ALA A 452 1.59 -31.64 8.69
N LEU A 453 2.41 -30.64 8.36
CA LEU A 453 3.23 -30.66 7.15
C LEU A 453 4.30 -31.77 7.18
N ILE A 454 5.07 -31.89 8.27
CA ILE A 454 6.09 -32.93 8.44
C ILE A 454 5.48 -34.31 8.26
N ASP A 455 4.34 -34.58 8.89
CA ASP A 455 3.66 -35.87 8.86
C ASP A 455 2.99 -36.18 7.51
N SER A 456 2.71 -35.17 6.69
CA SER A 456 2.07 -35.34 5.38
C SER A 456 2.99 -35.94 4.31
N ASN A 457 4.31 -35.87 4.48
CA ASN A 457 5.27 -36.30 3.47
C ASN A 457 6.38 -37.15 4.09
N ALA A 458 6.52 -38.39 3.63
CA ALA A 458 7.48 -39.35 4.19
C ALA A 458 8.94 -38.88 4.08
N THR A 459 9.31 -38.18 3.01
CA THR A 459 10.66 -37.63 2.82
C THR A 459 10.93 -36.53 3.85
N LEU A 460 10.03 -35.55 3.98
CA LEU A 460 10.16 -34.47 4.96
C LEU A 460 10.19 -35.02 6.40
N LYS A 461 9.32 -35.99 6.73
CA LYS A 461 9.35 -36.69 8.01
C LYS A 461 10.68 -37.36 8.29
N GLY A 462 11.23 -38.08 7.29
CA GLY A 462 12.54 -38.71 7.41
C GLY A 462 13.66 -37.70 7.66
N TYR A 463 13.62 -36.54 7.00
CA TYR A 463 14.62 -35.49 7.14
C TYR A 463 14.53 -34.82 8.51
N TYR A 464 13.31 -34.49 8.94
CA TYR A 464 13.06 -33.95 10.27
C TYR A 464 13.53 -34.91 11.37
N ASN A 465 13.21 -36.21 11.26
CA ASN A 465 13.63 -37.20 12.25
C ASN A 465 15.16 -37.33 12.35
N GLN A 466 15.87 -37.23 11.23
CA GLN A 466 17.34 -37.22 11.24
C GLN A 466 17.88 -35.96 11.92
N TYR A 467 17.36 -34.78 11.58
CA TYR A 467 17.73 -33.53 12.28
C TYR A 467 17.44 -33.61 13.78
N TYR A 468 16.25 -34.10 14.15
CA TYR A 468 15.85 -34.29 15.54
C TYR A 468 16.79 -35.23 16.30
N SER A 469 17.28 -36.31 15.65
CA SER A 469 18.22 -37.24 16.28
C SER A 469 19.60 -36.66 16.56
N GLU A 470 19.95 -35.55 15.91
CA GLU A 470 21.18 -34.78 16.17
C GLU A 470 21.04 -33.84 17.38
N LEU A 471 19.85 -33.76 18.00
CA LEU A 471 19.54 -32.86 19.13
C LEU A 471 19.37 -33.63 20.46
N ALA A 472 19.65 -32.95 21.57
CA ALA A 472 19.59 -33.48 22.94
C ALA A 472 19.21 -32.37 23.93
N THR A 473 18.73 -32.77 25.11
CA THR A 473 18.52 -31.85 26.23
C THR A 473 19.81 -31.07 26.52
N GLY A 474 19.68 -29.75 26.65
CA GLY A 474 20.79 -28.82 26.82
C GLY A 474 21.32 -28.25 25.50
N ASP A 475 20.92 -28.73 24.34
CA ASP A 475 21.31 -28.12 23.06
C ASP A 475 20.58 -26.78 22.83
N ALA A 476 21.12 -25.95 21.95
CA ALA A 476 20.48 -24.71 21.52
C ALA A 476 19.96 -24.84 20.08
N ILE A 477 18.86 -24.15 19.77
CA ILE A 477 18.33 -24.05 18.42
C ILE A 477 18.05 -22.59 18.12
N ASN A 478 18.63 -22.07 17.04
CA ASN A 478 18.20 -20.79 16.49
C ASN A 478 17.25 -21.09 15.34
N ALA A 479 16.00 -20.65 15.44
CA ALA A 479 15.01 -20.81 14.39
C ALA A 479 14.67 -19.45 13.80
N THR A 480 15.02 -19.24 12.54
CA THR A 480 14.61 -18.04 11.79
C THR A 480 13.39 -18.37 10.95
N ALA A 481 12.27 -17.70 11.21
CA ALA A 481 11.09 -17.75 10.36
C ALA A 481 11.13 -16.58 9.38
N TYR A 482 10.87 -16.86 8.11
CA TYR A 482 10.68 -15.87 7.05
C TYR A 482 9.24 -15.96 6.56
N VAL A 483 8.58 -14.82 6.45
CA VAL A 483 7.15 -14.75 6.14
C VAL A 483 6.95 -13.75 5.02
N LEU A 484 6.42 -14.24 3.91
CA LEU A 484 6.06 -13.40 2.77
C LEU A 484 4.58 -13.61 2.43
N PRO A 485 3.69 -12.76 2.95
CA PRO A 485 2.32 -12.67 2.46
C PRO A 485 2.31 -12.09 1.04
N ILE A 486 1.37 -12.51 0.21
CA ILE A 486 1.30 -12.08 -1.20
C ILE A 486 0.32 -10.93 -1.40
N SER A 487 -0.78 -10.89 -0.66
CA SER A 487 -1.86 -9.90 -0.89
C SER A 487 -1.85 -8.75 0.10
N TYR A 488 -1.20 -8.92 1.26
CA TYR A 488 -1.19 -7.94 2.34
C TYR A 488 0.23 -7.68 2.83
N VAL A 489 0.41 -6.55 3.51
CA VAL A 489 1.69 -6.20 4.13
C VAL A 489 1.74 -6.62 5.59
N ILE A 490 2.97 -6.78 6.09
CA ILE A 490 3.22 -6.90 7.52
C ILE A 490 3.26 -5.50 8.13
N ASP A 491 2.55 -5.32 9.23
CA ASP A 491 2.50 -4.06 9.97
C ASP A 491 3.92 -3.63 10.38
N ALA A 492 4.26 -2.39 10.06
CA ALA A 492 5.57 -1.81 10.35
C ALA A 492 5.86 -1.76 11.86
N ASP A 493 4.81 -1.70 12.69
CA ASP A 493 4.92 -1.71 14.15
C ASP A 493 5.48 -3.04 14.69
N LEU A 494 5.36 -4.13 13.92
CA LEU A 494 6.04 -5.39 14.26
C LEU A 494 7.56 -5.28 14.16
N ASN A 495 8.09 -4.27 13.45
CA ASN A 495 9.52 -3.97 13.33
C ASN A 495 10.36 -5.22 13.01
N LEU A 496 9.92 -5.97 11.99
CA LEU A 496 10.60 -7.18 11.53
C LEU A 496 11.65 -6.81 10.47
N PRO A 497 12.93 -7.20 10.64
CA PRO A 497 13.93 -6.96 9.61
C PRO A 497 13.62 -7.80 8.35
N THR A 498 13.82 -7.19 7.19
CA THR A 498 13.84 -7.93 5.91
C THR A 498 15.21 -8.58 5.75
N SER A 499 15.23 -9.90 5.63
CA SER A 499 16.46 -10.68 5.45
C SER A 499 16.41 -11.49 4.18
N GLN A 500 17.59 -11.73 3.59
CA GLN A 500 17.74 -12.60 2.43
C GLN A 500 18.29 -13.97 2.85
N ALA A 501 17.73 -15.03 2.28
CA ALA A 501 18.21 -16.39 2.44
C ALA A 501 18.15 -17.14 1.11
N ASN A 502 19.03 -18.12 0.93
CA ASN A 502 18.97 -19.03 -0.20
C ASN A 502 18.73 -20.45 0.32
N PHE A 503 17.63 -21.05 -0.10
CA PHE A 503 17.26 -22.41 0.26
C PHE A 503 17.34 -23.27 -1.00
N ASN A 504 18.52 -23.87 -1.23
CA ASN A 504 18.77 -24.74 -2.38
C ASN A 504 18.42 -24.10 -3.74
N GLY A 505 18.86 -22.85 -3.96
CA GLY A 505 18.61 -22.10 -5.19
C GLY A 505 17.35 -21.22 -5.16
N GLU A 506 16.46 -21.41 -4.18
CA GLU A 506 15.32 -20.53 -3.95
C GLU A 506 15.76 -19.32 -3.11
N ASN A 507 15.84 -18.15 -3.72
CA ASN A 507 16.12 -16.90 -3.01
C ASN A 507 14.83 -16.41 -2.32
N PHE A 508 14.95 -16.16 -1.02
CA PHE A 508 13.88 -15.66 -0.18
C PHE A 508 14.30 -14.29 0.34
N SER A 509 13.54 -13.24 0.05
CA SER A 509 13.72 -11.92 0.65
C SER A 509 12.40 -11.54 1.31
N ALA A 510 12.37 -11.55 2.63
CA ALA A 510 11.12 -11.35 3.36
C ALA A 510 11.39 -10.84 4.78
N PRO A 511 10.39 -10.21 5.42
CA PRO A 511 10.37 -10.02 6.86
C PRO A 511 10.66 -11.32 7.58
N SER A 512 11.53 -11.23 8.58
CA SER A 512 12.08 -12.39 9.27
C SER A 512 12.24 -12.13 10.75
N ILE A 513 12.23 -13.20 11.53
CA ILE A 513 12.49 -13.14 12.96
C ILE A 513 13.19 -14.41 13.43
N THR A 514 14.21 -14.26 14.27
CA THR A 514 14.95 -15.37 14.85
C THR A 514 14.57 -15.54 16.32
N ALA A 515 14.11 -16.74 16.66
CA ALA A 515 13.96 -17.19 18.03
C ALA A 515 15.16 -18.05 18.45
N TYR A 516 15.64 -17.84 19.67
CA TYR A 516 16.73 -18.58 20.27
C TYR A 516 16.16 -19.48 21.35
N PHE A 517 16.29 -20.79 21.17
CA PHE A 517 15.75 -21.80 22.07
C PHE A 517 16.86 -22.52 22.83
N LYS A 518 16.52 -22.96 24.05
CA LYS A 518 17.28 -23.93 24.83
C LYS A 518 16.41 -25.16 25.04
N LEU A 519 16.92 -26.32 24.63
CA LEU A 519 16.22 -27.59 24.83
C LEU A 519 16.33 -28.01 26.30
N ASN A 520 15.21 -28.23 26.96
CA ASN A 520 15.16 -28.74 28.35
C ASN A 520 14.69 -30.19 28.45
#